data_AF-A0A932YNU1-F1
#
_entry.id   AF-A0A932YNU1-F1
#
_cell.length_a   1.000
_cell.length_b   1.000
_cell.length_c   1.000
_cell.angle_alpha   90.00
_cell.angle_beta   90.00
_cell.angle_gamma   90.00
#
_symmetry.space_group_name_H-M   'P 1'
#
loop_
_entity.id
_entity.type
_entity.pdbx_description
1 polymer ?
#
loop_
_entity_poly.entity_id
_entity_poly.type
_entity_poly.pdbx_seq_one_letter_code
_entity_poly.pdbx_strand_id
1 'polypeptide(L)'
;MNPKEFKTLIQIIVAEAAKLRDARTTEHQAPVNYACVFSQSDEEYELLLTVAKQLGKAVQETAMGPVFYIEPLDTVAGDLRLVKIRKPDPKRTERGDADFTVTDYLTFKKTYFGKPGFRIIERPNMEMIELADPGFNVLAYFSNPPLGKVLNLDF
;
A
#
# COMPACT_ATOMS: atom_id res chain seq x y z
N MET A 1 1.31 11.56 17.64
CA MET A 1 1.05 11.78 16.22
C MET A 1 -0.34 12.38 16.07
N ASN A 2 -0.48 13.44 15.28
CA ASN A 2 -1.78 14.06 14.94
C ASN A 2 -2.21 13.70 13.49
N PRO A 3 -3.44 14.00 13.07
CA PRO A 3 -3.93 13.67 11.73
C PRO A 3 -3.09 14.23 10.57
N LYS A 4 -2.50 15.42 10.73
CA LYS A 4 -1.64 16.03 9.70
C LYS A 4 -0.34 15.25 9.56
N GLU A 5 0.32 14.93 10.67
CA GLU A 5 1.54 14.11 10.68
C GLU A 5 1.30 12.72 10.09
N PHE A 6 0.14 12.12 10.39
CA PHE A 6 -0.22 10.81 9.84
C PHE A 6 -0.44 10.86 8.33
N LYS A 7 -1.15 11.88 7.81
CA LYS A 7 -1.27 12.11 6.36
C LYS A 7 0.09 12.28 5.69
N THR A 8 0.99 13.08 6.28
CA THR A 8 2.35 13.25 5.79
C THR A 8 3.11 11.92 5.74
N LEU A 9 2.99 11.07 6.76
CA LEU A 9 3.61 9.75 6.78
C LEU A 9 3.12 8.88 5.62
N ILE A 10 1.81 8.82 5.39
CA ILE A 10 1.21 8.07 4.27
C ILE A 10 1.76 8.59 2.93
N GLN A 11 1.79 9.91 2.75
CA GLN A 11 2.32 10.54 1.53
C GLN A 11 3.80 10.20 1.31
N ILE A 12 4.62 10.16 2.36
CA ILE A 12 6.03 9.75 2.27
C ILE A 12 6.15 8.29 1.85
N ILE A 13 5.35 7.39 2.45
CA ILE A 13 5.36 5.97 2.07
C ILE A 13 5.00 5.80 0.59
N VAL A 14 3.94 6.47 0.13
CA VAL A 14 3.53 6.43 -1.28
C VAL A 14 4.60 7.02 -2.20
N ALA A 15 5.25 8.12 -1.80
CA ALA A 15 6.31 8.72 -2.60
C ALA A 15 7.55 7.83 -2.73
N GLU A 16 7.97 7.18 -1.64
CA GLU A 16 9.08 6.22 -1.69
C GLU A 16 8.73 4.97 -2.49
N ALA A 17 7.49 4.48 -2.40
CA ALA A 17 7.03 3.33 -3.18
C ALA A 17 6.89 3.67 -4.67
N ALA A 18 6.51 4.90 -5.00
CA ALA A 18 6.48 5.41 -6.38
C ALA A 18 7.90 5.50 -6.96
N LYS A 19 8.88 5.99 -6.19
CA LYS A 19 10.30 5.97 -6.60
C LYS A 19 10.80 4.54 -6.84
N LEU A 20 10.43 3.59 -5.97
CA LEU A 20 10.76 2.18 -6.15
C LEU A 20 10.16 1.61 -7.43
N ARG A 21 8.87 1.85 -7.67
CA ARG A 21 8.17 1.48 -8.90
C ARG A 21 8.90 2.03 -10.13
N ASP A 22 9.24 3.32 -10.12
CA ASP A 22 9.86 4.01 -11.26
C ASP A 22 11.30 3.54 -11.52
N ALA A 23 12.02 3.18 -10.47
CA ALA A 23 13.37 2.63 -10.60
C ALA A 23 13.40 1.22 -11.19
N ARG A 24 12.29 0.47 -11.13
CA ARG A 24 12.26 -0.98 -11.42
C ARG A 24 11.27 -1.38 -12.52
N THR A 25 10.41 -0.47 -12.95
CA THR A 25 9.33 -0.72 -13.92
C THR A 25 9.17 0.47 -14.87
N THR A 26 8.41 0.30 -15.95
CA THR A 26 8.03 1.39 -16.87
C THR A 26 6.68 2.02 -16.50
N GLU A 27 6.07 1.59 -15.39
CA GLU A 27 4.71 1.98 -14.96
C GLU A 27 4.71 3.32 -14.21
N HIS A 28 5.45 4.32 -14.71
CA HIS A 28 5.76 5.55 -13.96
C HIS A 28 4.54 6.42 -13.61
N GLN A 29 3.39 6.14 -14.22
CA GLN A 29 2.15 6.90 -14.03
C GLN A 29 1.04 6.02 -13.43
N ALA A 30 1.36 4.80 -12.99
CA ALA A 30 0.36 3.93 -12.38
C ALA A 30 -0.20 4.56 -11.10
N PRO A 31 -1.51 4.83 -10.99
CA PRO A 31 -2.07 5.50 -9.83
C PRO A 31 -2.02 4.60 -8.60
N VAL A 32 -1.82 5.20 -7.43
CA VAL A 32 -1.93 4.49 -6.15
C VAL A 32 -3.40 4.12 -5.88
N ASN A 33 -3.66 2.92 -5.40
CA ASN A 33 -5.00 2.47 -5.04
C ASN A 33 -5.14 2.10 -3.55
N TYR A 34 -4.01 1.84 -2.88
CA TYR A 34 -3.96 1.42 -1.49
C TYR A 34 -2.58 1.73 -0.89
N ALA A 35 -2.53 2.04 0.40
CA ALA A 35 -1.28 2.10 1.15
C ALA A 35 -1.42 1.39 2.50
N CYS A 36 -0.31 0.88 3.01
CA CYS A 36 -0.23 0.24 4.31
C CYS A 36 0.87 0.88 5.14
N VAL A 37 0.57 1.20 6.39
CA VAL A 37 1.58 1.66 7.36
C VAL A 37 1.98 0.49 8.24
N PHE A 38 3.28 0.20 8.30
CA PHE A 38 3.83 -0.85 9.15
C PHE A 38 4.21 -0.24 10.48
N SER A 39 3.42 -0.54 11.51
CA SER A 39 3.73 -0.14 12.87
C SER A 39 4.97 -0.89 13.35
N GLN A 40 5.83 -0.22 14.11
CA GLN A 40 7.10 -0.76 14.59
C GLN A 40 7.04 -1.21 16.05
N SER A 41 5.97 -0.85 16.75
CA SER A 41 5.64 -1.33 18.10
C SER A 41 4.13 -1.37 18.32
N ASP A 42 3.70 -1.99 19.42
CA ASP A 42 2.29 -2.03 19.81
C ASP A 42 1.79 -0.62 20.19
N GLU A 43 2.63 0.19 20.84
CA GLU A 43 2.30 1.57 21.18
C GLU A 43 2.11 2.43 19.93
N GLU A 44 2.96 2.26 18.92
CA GLU A 44 2.79 2.93 17.65
C GLU A 44 1.51 2.47 16.95
N TYR A 45 1.22 1.17 16.96
CA TYR A 45 0.01 0.61 16.37
C TYR A 45 -1.25 1.23 16.96
N GLU A 46 -1.36 1.31 18.28
CA GLU A 46 -2.52 1.92 18.94
C GLU A 46 -2.66 3.42 18.64
N LEU A 47 -1.53 4.14 18.56
CA LEU A 47 -1.52 5.55 18.16
C LEU A 47 -2.01 5.74 16.72
N LEU A 48 -1.49 4.94 15.79
CA LEU A 48 -1.88 4.98 14.38
C LEU A 48 -3.35 4.60 14.19
N LEU A 49 -3.85 3.58 14.90
CA LEU A 49 -5.27 3.23 14.89
C LEU A 49 -6.16 4.37 15.37
N THR A 50 -5.76 5.05 16.45
CA THR A 50 -6.52 6.18 17.01
C THR A 50 -6.63 7.32 16.01
N VAL A 51 -5.55 7.63 15.29
CA VAL A 51 -5.55 8.69 14.28
C VAL A 51 -6.25 8.26 13.00
N ALA A 52 -6.10 7.01 12.55
CA ALA A 52 -6.76 6.49 11.36
C ALA A 52 -8.29 6.52 11.47
N LYS A 53 -8.83 6.22 12.65
CA LYS A 53 -10.28 6.34 12.96
C LYS A 53 -10.82 7.77 12.83
N GLN A 54 -9.95 8.78 12.90
CA GLN A 54 -10.34 10.18 12.69
C GLN A 54 -10.37 10.56 11.20
N LEU A 55 -9.66 9.81 10.35
CA LEU A 55 -9.59 10.06 8.91
C LEU A 55 -10.69 9.35 8.11
N GLY A 56 -11.26 8.27 8.66
CA GLY A 56 -12.23 7.46 7.94
C GLY A 56 -12.75 6.26 8.69
N LYS A 57 -13.55 5.44 8.00
CA LYS A 57 -14.21 4.26 8.57
C LYS A 57 -13.45 3.00 8.23
N ALA A 58 -13.34 2.07 9.18
CA ALA A 58 -12.84 0.73 8.89
C ALA A 58 -13.83 0.01 7.96
N VAL A 59 -13.33 -0.52 6.84
CA VAL A 59 -14.13 -1.22 5.81
C VAL A 59 -13.79 -2.70 5.69
N GLN A 60 -12.65 -3.11 6.25
CA GLN A 60 -12.26 -4.51 6.32
C GLN A 60 -11.37 -4.74 7.55
N GLU A 61 -11.66 -5.80 8.30
CA GLU A 61 -10.74 -6.33 9.30
C GLU A 61 -9.90 -7.46 8.71
N THR A 62 -8.61 -7.48 9.04
CA THR A 62 -7.70 -8.56 8.64
C THR A 62 -6.93 -9.06 9.85
N ALA A 63 -6.34 -10.26 9.77
CA ALA A 63 -5.52 -10.79 10.85
C ALA A 63 -4.38 -9.83 11.28
N MET A 64 -3.85 -9.05 10.33
CA MET A 64 -2.75 -8.12 10.53
C MET A 64 -3.18 -6.67 10.79
N GLY A 65 -4.48 -6.41 10.96
CA GLY A 65 -5.01 -5.08 11.26
C GLY A 65 -6.02 -4.57 10.23
N PRO A 66 -6.74 -3.48 10.56
CA PRO A 66 -7.85 -2.94 9.78
C PRO A 66 -7.42 -2.13 8.55
N VAL A 67 -8.28 -2.13 7.53
CA VAL A 67 -8.25 -1.22 6.38
C VAL A 67 -9.30 -0.14 6.58
N PHE A 68 -8.90 1.11 6.44
CA PHE A 68 -9.74 2.30 6.52
C PHE A 68 -10.03 2.87 5.13
N TYR A 69 -11.29 3.22 4.90
CA TYR A 69 -11.70 4.08 3.80
C TYR A 69 -11.76 5.51 4.31
N ILE A 70 -10.89 6.36 3.76
CA ILE A 70 -10.66 7.74 4.18
C ILE A 70 -11.12 8.73 3.12
N GLU A 71 -11.31 9.98 3.54
CA GLU A 71 -11.41 11.09 2.58
C GLU A 71 -10.17 11.14 1.67
N PRO A 72 -10.32 11.56 0.40
CA PRO A 72 -9.22 11.58 -0.56
C PRO A 72 -7.99 12.29 -0.02
N LEU A 73 -6.87 11.59 -0.05
CA LEU A 73 -5.56 12.12 0.28
C LEU A 73 -4.76 12.27 -1.00
N ASP A 74 -4.49 13.51 -1.40
CA ASP A 74 -3.61 13.82 -2.53
C ASP A 74 -2.21 13.26 -2.29
N THR A 75 -1.66 12.55 -3.28
CA THR A 75 -0.30 11.98 -3.24
C THR A 75 0.40 12.20 -4.58
N VAL A 76 1.70 11.94 -4.62
CA VAL A 76 2.49 12.01 -5.86
C VAL A 76 2.03 11.01 -6.94
N ALA A 77 1.21 10.02 -6.58
CA ALA A 77 0.68 8.99 -7.48
C ALA A 77 -0.86 9.04 -7.58
N GLY A 78 -1.47 10.19 -7.31
CA GLY A 78 -2.92 10.39 -7.35
C GLY A 78 -3.61 10.24 -6.00
N ASP A 79 -4.95 10.34 -6.01
CA ASP A 79 -5.76 10.32 -4.79
C ASP A 79 -5.76 8.94 -4.14
N LEU A 80 -5.33 8.88 -2.88
CA LEU A 80 -5.40 7.68 -2.05
C LEU A 80 -6.65 7.71 -1.15
N ARG A 81 -7.38 6.59 -1.11
CA ARG A 81 -8.58 6.44 -0.27
C ARG A 81 -8.59 5.22 0.64
N LEU A 82 -7.69 4.26 0.44
CA LEU A 82 -7.58 3.06 1.28
C LEU A 82 -6.24 3.03 2.01
N VAL A 83 -6.31 3.02 3.35
CA VAL A 83 -5.13 2.96 4.21
C VAL A 83 -5.28 1.82 5.21
N LYS A 84 -4.30 0.92 5.25
CA LYS A 84 -4.22 -0.11 6.30
C LYS A 84 -3.25 0.31 7.38
N ILE A 85 -3.61 -0.01 8.62
CA ILE A 85 -2.66 -0.03 9.74
C ILE A 85 -2.30 -1.48 10.01
N ARG A 86 -1.03 -1.83 9.81
CA ARG A 86 -0.53 -3.18 10.09
C ARG A 86 0.00 -3.25 11.52
N LYS A 87 -0.35 -4.32 12.24
CA LYS A 87 0.27 -4.72 13.50
C LYS A 87 1.80 -4.86 13.35
N PRO A 88 2.57 -4.60 14.42
CA PRO A 88 4.01 -4.79 14.37
C PRO A 88 4.37 -6.23 14.03
N ASP A 89 5.38 -6.37 13.18
CA ASP A 89 5.90 -7.65 12.72
C ASP A 89 7.42 -7.53 12.66
N PRO A 90 8.17 -8.20 13.56
CA PRO A 90 9.63 -8.09 13.61
C PRO A 90 10.34 -8.51 12.31
N LYS A 91 9.63 -9.20 11.40
CA LYS A 91 10.16 -9.60 10.08
C LYS A 91 9.91 -8.55 8.99
N ARG A 92 9.21 -7.46 9.31
CA ARG A 92 8.89 -6.35 8.40
C ARG A 92 9.50 -5.08 8.95
N THR A 93 10.75 -4.82 8.55
CA THR A 93 11.48 -3.61 8.95
C THR A 93 11.14 -2.40 8.09
N GLU A 94 10.40 -2.60 7.00
CA GLU A 94 9.93 -1.53 6.13
C GLU A 94 8.94 -0.62 6.87
N ARG A 95 8.83 0.63 6.42
CA ARG A 95 7.89 1.59 7.02
C ARG A 95 6.44 1.40 6.52
N GLY A 96 6.27 0.77 5.37
CA GLY A 96 4.97 0.55 4.77
C GLY A 96 5.06 0.05 3.34
N ASP A 97 3.92 0.05 2.69
CA ASP A 97 3.78 -0.29 1.28
C ASP A 97 2.72 0.55 0.57
N ALA A 98 2.80 0.58 -0.76
CA ALA A 98 1.76 1.12 -1.61
C ALA A 98 1.47 0.17 -2.78
N ASP A 99 0.21 0.10 -3.19
CA ASP A 99 -0.26 -0.68 -4.33
C ASP A 99 -0.63 0.26 -5.48
N PHE A 100 -0.14 -0.06 -6.68
CA PHE A 100 -0.35 0.72 -7.89
C PHE A 100 -1.16 -0.06 -8.91
N THR A 101 -2.15 0.61 -9.50
CA THR A 101 -3.00 0.03 -10.54
C THR A 101 -2.30 0.12 -11.90
N VAL A 102 -1.88 -1.00 -12.44
CA VAL A 102 -1.35 -1.10 -13.80
C VAL A 102 -2.49 -1.33 -14.80
N THR A 103 -2.35 -0.80 -16.01
CA THR A 103 -3.41 -0.86 -17.03
C THR A 103 -3.61 -2.28 -17.56
N ASP A 104 -2.50 -3.00 -17.81
CA ASP A 104 -2.51 -4.39 -18.28
C ASP A 104 -1.68 -5.26 -17.33
N TYR A 105 -2.36 -5.80 -16.32
CA TYR A 105 -1.74 -6.65 -15.32
C TYR A 105 -1.12 -7.94 -15.90
N LEU A 106 -1.71 -8.54 -16.95
CA LEU A 106 -1.19 -9.77 -17.54
C LEU A 106 0.14 -9.51 -18.26
N THR A 107 0.21 -8.42 -19.01
CA THR A 107 1.46 -7.99 -19.66
C THR A 107 2.50 -7.56 -18.63
N PHE A 108 2.09 -6.83 -17.59
CA PHE A 108 2.97 -6.44 -16.48
C PHE A 108 3.59 -7.69 -15.81
N LYS A 109 2.75 -8.66 -15.43
CA LYS A 109 3.17 -9.94 -14.85
C LYS A 109 4.17 -10.65 -15.75
N LYS A 110 3.85 -10.83 -17.04
CA LYS A 110 4.75 -11.49 -18.00
C LYS A 110 6.09 -10.78 -18.13
N THR A 111 6.10 -9.45 -18.03
CA THR A 111 7.30 -8.61 -18.19
C THR A 111 8.23 -8.65 -16.98
N TYR A 112 7.68 -8.67 -15.77
CA TYR A 112 8.46 -8.48 -14.53
C TYR A 112 8.57 -9.72 -13.66
N PHE A 113 7.67 -10.69 -13.79
CA PHE A 113 7.76 -11.92 -13.01
C PHE A 113 9.08 -12.66 -13.28
N GLY A 114 9.71 -13.15 -12.20
CA GLY A 114 11.01 -13.80 -12.25
C GLY A 114 12.22 -12.85 -12.21
N LYS A 115 12.01 -11.53 -12.29
CA LYS A 115 13.10 -10.56 -12.08
C LYS A 115 13.42 -10.40 -10.58
N PRO A 116 14.67 -10.02 -10.22
CA PRO A 116 15.04 -9.80 -8.83
C PRO A 116 14.14 -8.75 -8.14
N GLY A 117 13.67 -9.09 -6.95
CA GLY A 117 12.78 -8.26 -6.15
C GLY A 117 11.28 -8.48 -6.40
N PHE A 118 10.90 -9.21 -7.46
CA PHE A 118 9.50 -9.47 -7.79
C PHE A 118 9.03 -10.83 -7.27
N ARG A 119 7.87 -10.87 -6.60
CA ARG A 119 7.24 -12.11 -6.12
C ARG A 119 5.72 -12.09 -6.32
N ILE A 120 5.15 -13.20 -6.78
CA ILE A 120 3.70 -13.38 -6.84
C ILE A 120 3.16 -13.77 -5.46
N ILE A 121 2.05 -13.17 -5.10
CA ILE A 121 1.26 -13.49 -3.92
C ILE A 121 -0.16 -13.77 -4.38
N GLU A 122 -0.59 -15.02 -4.23
CA GLU A 122 -1.96 -15.42 -4.51
C GLU A 122 -2.84 -15.24 -3.26
N ARG A 123 -4.04 -14.72 -3.47
CA ARG A 123 -5.11 -14.59 -2.47
C ARG A 123 -6.41 -15.14 -3.09
N PRO A 124 -7.40 -15.52 -2.27
CA PRO A 124 -8.65 -16.09 -2.80
C PRO A 124 -9.36 -15.23 -3.86
N ASN A 125 -9.29 -13.89 -3.72
CA ASN A 125 -10.05 -12.94 -4.55
C ASN A 125 -9.18 -11.98 -5.36
N MET A 126 -7.85 -12.11 -5.30
CA MET A 126 -6.92 -11.25 -6.04
C MET A 126 -5.56 -11.93 -6.17
N GLU A 127 -4.82 -11.55 -7.20
CA GLU A 127 -3.38 -11.81 -7.28
C GLU A 127 -2.63 -10.49 -7.06
N MET A 128 -1.47 -10.55 -6.41
CA MET A 128 -0.59 -9.40 -6.24
C MET A 128 0.81 -9.75 -6.69
N ILE A 129 1.52 -8.77 -7.25
CA ILE A 129 2.96 -8.82 -7.44
C ILE A 129 3.60 -7.86 -6.43
N GLU A 130 4.40 -8.40 -5.52
CA GLU A 130 5.27 -7.64 -4.60
C GLU A 130 6.55 -7.25 -5.35
N LEU A 131 6.99 -6.03 -5.14
CA LEU A 131 8.29 -5.50 -5.54
C LEU A 131 9.02 -5.02 -4.29
N ALA A 132 10.16 -5.65 -4.01
CA ALA A 132 11.08 -5.28 -2.94
C ALA A 132 12.46 -4.94 -3.52
N ASP A 133 13.12 -3.94 -2.92
CA ASP A 133 14.51 -3.59 -3.21
C ASP A 133 15.18 -3.16 -1.90
N PRO A 134 16.33 -3.76 -1.52
CA PRO A 134 17.03 -3.42 -0.28
C PRO A 134 17.47 -1.95 -0.15
N GLY A 135 17.51 -1.21 -1.27
CA GLY A 135 17.77 0.23 -1.26
C GLY A 135 16.60 1.09 -0.78
N PHE A 136 15.42 0.49 -0.56
CA PHE A 136 14.20 1.18 -0.16
C PHE A 136 13.68 0.67 1.18
N ASN A 137 13.07 1.59 1.95
CA ASN A 137 12.44 1.26 3.23
C ASN A 137 10.92 1.03 3.10
N VAL A 138 10.46 0.66 1.92
CA VAL A 138 9.06 0.44 1.58
C VAL A 138 8.95 -0.66 0.53
N LEU A 139 7.75 -1.22 0.38
CA LEU A 139 7.42 -2.15 -0.69
C LEU A 139 6.47 -1.49 -1.69
N ALA A 140 6.51 -1.96 -2.93
CA ALA A 140 5.48 -1.66 -3.92
C ALA A 140 4.71 -2.94 -4.25
N TYR A 141 3.41 -2.80 -4.49
CA TYR A 141 2.55 -3.89 -4.94
C TYR A 141 1.80 -3.50 -6.20
N PHE A 142 1.35 -4.51 -6.92
CA PHE A 142 0.47 -4.37 -8.06
C PHE A 142 -0.58 -5.47 -7.94
N SER A 143 -1.81 -5.13 -7.55
CA SER A 143 -2.90 -6.09 -7.40
C SER A 143 -3.85 -6.12 -8.59
N ASN A 144 -4.42 -7.30 -8.83
CA ASN A 144 -5.47 -7.50 -9.80
C ASN A 144 -6.52 -8.51 -9.29
N PRO A 145 -7.79 -8.10 -9.13
CA PRO A 145 -8.26 -6.70 -9.17
C PRO A 145 -7.73 -5.88 -7.97
N PRO A 146 -7.67 -4.53 -8.07
CA PRO A 146 -7.35 -3.65 -6.95
C PRO A 146 -8.30 -3.83 -5.76
N LEU A 147 -7.81 -3.56 -4.54
CA LEU A 147 -8.59 -3.80 -3.31
C LEU A 147 -9.93 -3.05 -3.29
N GLY A 148 -9.98 -1.82 -3.82
CA GLY A 148 -11.24 -1.06 -3.93
C GLY A 148 -12.34 -1.83 -4.67
N LYS A 149 -11.99 -2.52 -5.76
CA LYS A 149 -12.93 -3.37 -6.50
C LYS A 149 -13.32 -4.61 -5.70
N VAL A 150 -12.38 -5.25 -5.00
CA VAL A 150 -12.67 -6.42 -4.14
C VAL A 150 -13.65 -6.07 -3.02
N LEU A 151 -13.56 -4.85 -2.50
CA LEU A 151 -14.44 -4.33 -1.45
C LEU A 151 -15.74 -3.70 -1.97
N ASN A 152 -15.96 -3.66 -3.29
CA ASN A 152 -17.08 -2.98 -3.95
C ASN A 152 -17.21 -1.50 -3.53
N LEU A 153 -16.09 -0.78 -3.52
CA LEU A 153 -16.04 0.66 -3.28
C LEU A 153 -15.94 1.41 -4.62
N ASP A 154 -16.74 2.46 -4.77
CA ASP A 154 -16.81 3.28 -5.98
C ASP A 154 -15.93 4.54 -5.80
N PHE A 155 -14.74 4.53 -6.40
CA PHE A 155 -13.84 5.69 -6.53
C PHE A 155 -12.77 5.48 -7.60
#